data_AF-A0A0Q0USK4-F1
#
_entry.id   AF-A0A0Q0USK4-F1
#
_cell.length_a   1.000
_cell.length_b   1.000
_cell.length_c   1.000
_cell.angle_alpha   90.00
_cell.angle_beta   90.00
_cell.angle_gamma   90.00
#
_symmetry.space_group_name_H-M   'P 1'
#
loop_
_entity.id
_entity.type
_entity.pdbx_description
1 polymer ?
#
loop_
_entity_poly.entity_id
_entity_poly.type
_entity_poly.pdbx_seq_one_letter_code
_entity_poly.pdbx_strand_id
1 'polypeptide(L)'
;MLGIVNKSIQAFLCKHHGSAVWREVADRLRLGPEGFEAMLAYADDTTEALLSVAEGLTGKTREQLLEDIGAEVAQTEPLRRLLRFGGPDYLEFLFSLDDLQGRAQMALPDLELPELTLQSEAQGRFTLLVRGRFPGWGAVMAGLMRAMADDYGALVLIDLLEPREGAERVQVELHFTTYHAARQFDLARPELGEAP
;
A
#
# COMPACT_ATOMS: atom_id res chain seq x y z
N MET A 1 -6.34 15.40 0.43
CA MET A 1 -5.96 14.03 0.87
C MET A 1 -6.66 13.64 2.16
N LEU A 2 -7.26 12.44 2.24
CA LEU A 2 -7.85 11.93 3.48
C LEU A 2 -6.76 11.58 4.50
N GLY A 3 -6.96 11.94 5.77
CA GLY A 3 -5.96 11.84 6.83
C GLY A 3 -5.46 10.43 7.12
N ILE A 4 -6.21 9.39 6.75
CA ILE A 4 -5.78 7.99 6.84
C ILE A 4 -4.50 7.70 6.03
N VAL A 5 -4.26 8.43 4.94
CA VAL A 5 -3.02 8.33 4.15
C VAL A 5 -1.84 8.85 4.97
N ASN A 6 -1.95 10.08 5.48
CA ASN A 6 -0.91 10.69 6.31
C ASN A 6 -0.67 9.92 7.62
N LYS A 7 -1.74 9.35 8.20
CA LYS A 7 -1.67 8.51 9.39
C LYS A 7 -0.93 7.19 9.12
N SER A 8 -1.10 6.62 7.93
CA SER A 8 -0.34 5.44 7.50
C SER A 8 1.15 5.74 7.38
N ILE A 9 1.51 6.90 6.79
CA ILE A 9 2.90 7.36 6.69
C ILE A 9 3.49 7.61 8.09
N GLN A 10 2.75 8.31 8.98
CA GLN A 10 3.14 8.52 10.37
C GLN A 10 3.40 7.18 11.10
N ALA A 11 2.47 6.23 10.98
CA ALA A 11 2.60 4.92 11.61
C ALA A 11 3.83 4.16 11.10
N PHE A 12 4.08 4.18 9.79
CA PHE A 12 5.28 3.62 9.18
C PHE A 12 6.56 4.22 9.76
N LEU A 13 6.66 5.55 9.81
CA LEU A 13 7.83 6.25 10.35
C LEU A 13 8.06 5.92 11.83
N CYS A 14 7.00 5.94 12.63
CA CYS A 14 7.08 5.57 14.05
C CYS A 14 7.58 4.13 14.24
N LYS A 15 7.08 3.19 13.43
CA LYS A 15 7.40 1.77 13.56
C LYS A 15 8.84 1.45 13.12
N HIS A 16 9.28 2.03 11.99
CA HIS A 16 10.55 1.65 11.35
C HIS A 16 11.72 2.59 11.64
N HIS A 17 11.43 3.85 11.97
CA HIS A 17 12.44 4.89 12.23
C HIS A 17 12.36 5.48 13.65
N GLY A 18 11.35 5.05 14.44
CA GLY A 18 11.18 5.43 15.83
C GLY A 18 10.47 6.77 16.04
N SER A 19 9.96 6.97 17.24
CA SER A 19 9.18 8.16 17.62
C SER A 19 9.99 9.47 17.62
N ALA A 20 11.32 9.39 17.66
CA ALA A 20 12.19 10.57 17.54
C ALA A 20 12.14 11.16 16.12
N VAL A 21 12.15 10.31 15.09
CA VAL A 21 12.04 10.77 13.69
C VAL A 21 10.67 11.40 13.46
N TRP A 22 9.59 10.79 13.96
CA TRP A 22 8.26 11.38 13.86
C TRP A 22 8.15 12.76 14.53
N ARG A 23 8.73 12.94 15.73
CA ARG A 23 8.71 14.24 16.41
C ARG A 23 9.40 15.32 15.58
N GLU A 24 10.56 15.02 15.01
CA GLU A 24 11.27 15.95 14.12
C GLU A 24 10.44 16.29 12.88
N VAL A 25 9.73 15.32 12.29
CA VAL A 25 8.78 15.56 11.19
C VAL A 25 7.67 16.51 11.64
N ALA A 26 7.01 16.21 12.77
CA ALA A 26 5.91 17.01 13.30
C ALA A 26 6.36 18.46 13.58
N ASP A 27 7.53 18.64 14.19
CA ASP A 27 8.11 19.95 14.49
C ASP A 27 8.37 20.76 13.19
N ARG A 28 8.97 20.14 12.17
CA ARG A 28 9.23 20.81 10.87
C ARG A 28 7.95 21.21 10.13
N LEU A 29 6.91 20.40 10.24
CA LEU A 29 5.62 20.64 9.59
C LEU A 29 4.65 21.45 10.47
N ARG A 30 5.08 21.81 11.69
CA ARG A 30 4.24 22.50 12.70
C ARG A 30 2.95 21.75 13.01
N LEU A 31 3.03 20.43 13.02
CA LEU A 31 1.95 19.53 13.43
C LEU A 31 2.04 19.30 14.95
N GLY A 32 0.91 19.02 15.59
CA GLY A 32 0.94 18.53 16.97
C GLY A 32 1.53 17.11 17.05
N PRO A 33 2.03 16.70 18.24
CA PRO A 33 2.67 15.39 18.42
C PRO A 33 1.75 14.20 18.12
N GLU A 34 0.44 14.37 18.29
CA GLU A 34 -0.61 13.43 17.92
C GLU A 34 -0.68 13.14 16.41
N GLY A 35 -0.29 14.11 15.57
CA GLY A 35 -0.23 13.96 14.13
C GLY A 35 -1.59 14.07 13.44
N PHE A 36 -1.95 13.02 12.68
CA PHE A 36 -3.09 13.07 11.77
C PHE A 36 -4.33 12.34 12.30
N GLU A 37 -5.49 12.98 12.13
CA GLU A 37 -6.79 12.37 12.34
C GLU A 37 -7.26 11.66 11.08
N ALA A 38 -7.61 10.37 11.20
CA ALA A 38 -7.78 9.50 10.04
C ALA A 38 -8.92 9.94 9.09
N MET A 39 -10.00 10.49 9.65
CA MET A 39 -11.22 10.85 8.92
C MET A 39 -11.31 12.34 8.58
N LEU A 40 -10.24 13.12 8.79
CA LEU A 40 -10.20 14.53 8.38
C LEU A 40 -9.52 14.67 7.01
N ALA A 41 -9.97 15.64 6.23
CA ALA A 41 -9.30 16.02 4.99
C ALA A 41 -8.18 17.02 5.28
N TYR A 42 -7.03 16.80 4.64
CA TYR A 42 -5.86 17.67 4.69
C TYR A 42 -5.52 18.17 3.29
N ALA A 43 -4.89 19.34 3.20
CA ALA A 43 -4.37 19.86 1.94
C ALA A 43 -3.33 18.90 1.36
N ASP A 44 -3.33 18.71 0.04
CA ASP A 44 -2.47 17.74 -0.63
C ASP A 44 -0.98 18.02 -0.39
N ASP A 45 -0.60 19.29 -0.38
CA ASP A 45 0.75 19.78 -0.05
C ASP A 45 1.26 19.29 1.32
N THR A 46 0.35 18.96 2.25
CA THR A 46 0.72 18.41 3.56
C THR A 46 1.35 17.02 3.43
N THR A 47 0.79 16.18 2.55
CA THR A 47 1.30 14.84 2.28
C THR A 47 2.66 14.92 1.58
N GLU A 48 2.79 15.85 0.63
CA GLU A 48 4.05 16.08 -0.08
C GLU A 48 5.16 16.60 0.84
N ALA A 49 4.84 17.57 1.70
CA ALA A 49 5.78 18.07 2.69
C ALA A 49 6.18 16.98 3.70
N LEU A 50 5.22 16.15 4.13
CA LEU A 50 5.46 15.00 4.99
C LEU A 50 6.47 14.02 4.38
N LEU A 51 6.24 13.62 3.13
CA LEU A 51 7.14 12.69 2.45
C LEU A 51 8.51 13.34 2.18
N SER A 52 8.58 14.60 1.78
CA SER A 52 9.85 15.32 1.56
C SER A 52 10.71 15.40 2.84
N VAL A 53 10.09 15.68 3.99
CA VAL A 53 10.81 15.69 5.27
C VAL A 53 11.26 14.27 5.65
N ALA A 54 10.41 13.25 5.41
CA ALA A 54 10.76 11.86 5.67
C ALA A 54 11.93 11.38 4.82
N GLU A 55 12.00 11.74 3.53
CA GLU A 55 13.15 11.46 2.66
C GLU A 55 14.45 12.02 3.26
N GLY A 56 14.43 13.29 3.66
CA GLY A 56 15.60 13.96 4.24
C GLY A 56 16.07 13.35 5.57
N LEU A 57 15.15 12.85 6.40
CA LEU A 57 15.48 12.27 7.71
C LEU A 57 15.88 10.78 7.63
N THR A 58 15.31 10.04 6.68
CA THR A 58 15.58 8.61 6.52
C THR A 58 16.73 8.32 5.55
N GLY A 59 17.05 9.27 4.67
CA GLY A 59 18.03 9.10 3.59
C GLY A 59 17.55 8.19 2.45
N LYS A 60 16.28 7.75 2.48
CA LYS A 60 15.67 6.96 1.42
C LYS A 60 15.13 7.86 0.32
N THR A 61 15.10 7.35 -0.91
CA THR A 61 14.40 8.03 -2.01
C THR A 61 12.89 7.95 -1.80
N ARG A 62 12.14 8.87 -2.42
CA ARG A 62 10.67 8.82 -2.45
C ARG A 62 10.12 7.44 -2.83
N GLU A 63 10.68 6.85 -3.88
CA GLU A 63 10.26 5.55 -4.41
C GLU A 63 10.42 4.45 -3.36
N GLN A 64 11.60 4.34 -2.74
CA GLN A 64 11.87 3.35 -1.70
C GLN A 64 10.93 3.52 -0.50
N LEU A 65 10.71 4.77 -0.08
CA LEU A 65 9.83 5.07 1.04
C LEU A 65 8.38 4.64 0.74
N LEU A 66 7.89 4.96 -0.45
CA LEU A 66 6.53 4.61 -0.88
C LEU A 66 6.35 3.10 -1.06
N GLU A 67 7.36 2.39 -1.58
CA GLU A 67 7.35 0.92 -1.65
C GLU A 67 7.24 0.31 -0.23
N ASP A 68 8.08 0.75 0.70
CA ASP A 68 8.05 0.27 2.09
C ASP A 68 6.71 0.58 2.78
N ILE A 69 6.15 1.77 2.56
CA ILE A 69 4.84 2.16 3.09
C ILE A 69 3.75 1.25 2.51
N GLY A 70 3.76 0.98 1.20
CA GLY A 70 2.82 0.08 0.54
C GLY A 70 2.86 -1.33 1.14
N ALA A 71 4.07 -1.86 1.36
CA ALA A 71 4.28 -3.17 1.97
C ALA A 71 3.79 -3.24 3.43
N GLU A 72 3.99 -2.17 4.21
CA GLU A 72 3.51 -2.08 5.60
C GLU A 72 1.98 -1.98 5.66
N VAL A 73 1.40 -1.12 4.82
CA VAL A 73 -0.05 -0.87 4.77
C VAL A 73 -0.79 -2.15 4.38
N ALA A 74 -0.27 -2.92 3.42
CA ALA A 74 -0.82 -4.21 2.99
C ALA A 74 -0.95 -5.24 4.12
N GLN A 75 -0.08 -5.13 5.13
CA GLN A 75 -0.05 -6.05 6.28
C GLN A 75 -0.96 -5.62 7.43
N THR A 76 -1.57 -4.44 7.37
CA THR A 76 -2.59 -4.06 8.36
C THR A 76 -3.79 -4.97 8.22
N GLU A 77 -4.28 -5.54 9.32
CA GLU A 77 -5.37 -6.55 9.29
C GLU A 77 -6.60 -6.13 8.47
N PRO A 78 -7.12 -4.88 8.54
CA PRO A 78 -8.24 -4.47 7.70
C PRO A 78 -7.93 -4.51 6.21
N LEU A 79 -6.78 -3.94 5.79
CA LEU A 79 -6.43 -3.93 4.37
C LEU A 79 -6.02 -5.32 3.87
N ARG A 80 -5.25 -6.07 4.66
CA ARG A 80 -4.89 -7.45 4.36
C ARG A 80 -6.14 -8.28 4.07
N ARG A 81 -7.19 -8.17 4.89
CA ARG A 81 -8.47 -8.87 4.64
C ARG A 81 -9.16 -8.40 3.37
N LEU A 82 -9.18 -7.09 3.11
CA LEU A 82 -9.74 -6.55 1.87
C LEU A 82 -9.00 -7.07 0.61
N LEU A 83 -7.67 -7.17 0.68
CA LEU A 83 -6.83 -7.69 -0.41
C LEU A 83 -7.02 -9.21 -0.57
N ARG A 84 -7.13 -9.94 0.53
CA ARG A 84 -7.41 -11.40 0.54
C ARG A 84 -8.82 -11.78 0.11
N PHE A 85 -9.77 -10.85 0.20
CA PHE A 85 -11.10 -11.05 -0.39
C PHE A 85 -11.05 -11.15 -1.93
N GLY A 86 -9.96 -10.69 -2.55
CA GLY A 86 -9.77 -10.73 -4.00
C GLY A 86 -9.59 -12.13 -4.60
N GLY A 87 -9.20 -13.13 -3.81
CA GLY A 87 -9.03 -14.50 -4.30
C GLY A 87 -8.30 -15.42 -3.32
N PRO A 88 -8.34 -16.75 -3.55
CA PRO A 88 -7.67 -17.75 -2.72
C PRO A 88 -6.16 -17.84 -3.00
N ASP A 89 -5.70 -17.40 -4.17
CA ASP A 89 -4.29 -17.40 -4.57
C ASP A 89 -3.81 -16.05 -5.12
N TYR A 90 -2.50 -15.94 -5.36
CA TYR A 90 -1.89 -14.70 -5.81
C TYR A 90 -2.33 -14.29 -7.22
N LEU A 91 -2.68 -15.25 -8.09
CA LEU A 91 -3.11 -14.95 -9.45
C LEU A 91 -4.51 -14.33 -9.45
N GLU A 92 -5.45 -14.92 -8.70
CA GLU A 92 -6.79 -14.33 -8.52
C GLU A 92 -6.70 -12.97 -7.82
N PHE A 93 -5.81 -12.82 -6.85
CA PHE A 93 -5.50 -11.52 -6.25
C PHE A 93 -5.10 -10.47 -7.28
N LEU A 94 -4.17 -10.78 -8.19
CA LEU A 94 -3.76 -9.84 -9.25
C LEU A 94 -4.96 -9.41 -10.09
N PHE A 95 -5.78 -10.36 -10.56
CA PHE A 95 -6.98 -10.05 -11.35
C PHE A 95 -8.00 -9.21 -10.59
N SER A 96 -8.06 -9.35 -9.26
CA SER A 96 -8.97 -8.59 -8.41
C SER A 96 -8.57 -7.13 -8.17
N LEU A 97 -7.36 -6.72 -8.59
CA LEU A 97 -6.83 -5.37 -8.34
C LEU A 97 -7.61 -4.28 -9.08
N ASP A 98 -8.15 -4.59 -10.26
CA ASP A 98 -8.96 -3.65 -11.05
C ASP A 98 -10.18 -3.15 -10.26
N ASP A 99 -10.74 -4.01 -9.41
CA ASP A 99 -11.90 -3.72 -8.57
C ASP A 99 -11.53 -3.11 -7.20
N LEU A 100 -10.24 -3.02 -6.85
CA LEU A 100 -9.79 -2.61 -5.51
C LEU A 100 -10.24 -1.18 -5.18
N GLN A 101 -10.12 -0.26 -6.14
CA GLN A 101 -10.55 1.14 -5.97
C GLN A 101 -12.04 1.20 -5.60
N GLY A 102 -12.89 0.52 -6.36
CA GLY A 102 -14.33 0.46 -6.12
C GLY A 102 -14.66 -0.13 -4.75
N ARG A 103 -14.00 -1.24 -4.37
CA ARG A 103 -14.19 -1.86 -3.04
C ARG A 103 -13.79 -0.92 -1.89
N ALA A 104 -12.69 -0.20 -2.02
CA ALA A 104 -12.26 0.75 -1.00
C ALA A 104 -13.24 1.94 -0.86
N GLN A 105 -13.73 2.46 -1.99
CA GLN A 105 -14.68 3.58 -2.01
C GLN A 105 -16.04 3.23 -1.41
N MET A 106 -16.45 1.95 -1.41
CA MET A 106 -17.66 1.52 -0.70
C MET A 106 -17.55 1.74 0.82
N ALA A 107 -16.35 1.68 1.39
CA ALA A 107 -16.10 1.89 2.82
C ALA A 107 -15.66 3.33 3.14
N LEU A 108 -14.85 3.93 2.26
CA LEU A 108 -14.30 5.28 2.40
C LEU A 108 -14.49 6.07 1.09
N PRO A 109 -15.66 6.69 0.88
CA PRO A 109 -15.97 7.40 -0.37
C PRO A 109 -15.00 8.52 -0.71
N ASP A 110 -14.43 9.18 0.32
CA ASP A 110 -13.51 10.32 0.16
C ASP A 110 -12.03 9.89 0.01
N LEU A 111 -11.74 8.58 -0.04
CA LEU A 111 -10.38 8.09 -0.25
C LEU A 111 -10.05 8.07 -1.76
N GLU A 112 -9.15 8.97 -2.16
CA GLU A 112 -8.62 9.05 -3.52
C GLU A 112 -7.54 7.97 -3.75
N LEU A 113 -7.97 6.78 -4.18
CA LEU A 113 -7.07 5.72 -4.69
C LEU A 113 -6.86 5.85 -6.22
N PRO A 114 -5.74 5.36 -6.76
CA PRO A 114 -5.51 5.35 -8.20
C PRO A 114 -6.46 4.37 -8.88
N GLU A 115 -6.78 4.64 -10.15
CA GLU A 115 -7.38 3.65 -11.03
C GLU A 115 -6.32 2.58 -11.36
N LEU A 116 -6.73 1.31 -11.30
CA LEU A 116 -5.88 0.16 -11.51
C LEU A 116 -6.38 -0.62 -12.73
N THR A 117 -5.45 -1.05 -13.58
CA THR A 117 -5.79 -1.94 -14.71
C THR A 117 -4.68 -2.96 -14.90
N LEU A 118 -5.00 -4.23 -14.70
CA LEU A 118 -4.08 -5.34 -14.91
C LEU A 118 -4.11 -5.79 -16.38
N GLN A 119 -2.94 -5.81 -16.99
CA GLN A 119 -2.74 -6.37 -18.32
C GLN A 119 -2.02 -7.70 -18.20
N SER A 120 -2.64 -8.77 -18.70
CA SER A 120 -1.99 -10.07 -18.83
C SER A 120 -1.12 -10.11 -20.08
N GLU A 121 0.12 -10.54 -19.92
CA GLU A 121 1.06 -10.80 -21.01
C GLU A 121 1.27 -12.30 -21.18
N ALA A 122 2.27 -12.71 -21.96
CA ALA A 122 2.63 -14.12 -22.09
C ALA A 122 3.40 -14.61 -20.85
N GLN A 123 3.38 -15.93 -20.63
CA GLN A 123 4.32 -16.63 -19.72
C GLN A 123 4.25 -16.21 -18.24
N GLY A 124 3.06 -15.85 -17.75
CA GLY A 124 2.87 -15.49 -16.32
C GLY A 124 3.40 -14.10 -15.97
N ARG A 125 3.62 -13.26 -16.98
CA ARG A 125 3.93 -11.85 -16.80
C ARG A 125 2.67 -11.00 -16.85
N PHE A 126 2.60 -10.02 -15.97
CA PHE A 126 1.52 -9.06 -15.89
C PHE A 126 2.11 -7.65 -15.78
N THR A 127 1.37 -6.66 -16.28
CA THR A 127 1.68 -5.25 -16.05
C THR A 127 0.46 -4.58 -15.42
N LEU A 128 0.62 -4.09 -14.20
CA LEU A 128 -0.37 -3.23 -13.55
C LEU A 128 -0.15 -1.79 -14.01
N LEU A 129 -1.15 -1.21 -14.66
CA LEU A 129 -1.22 0.21 -14.95
C LEU A 129 -1.84 0.93 -13.75
N VAL A 130 -1.18 1.99 -13.29
CA VAL A 130 -1.58 2.74 -12.11
C VAL A 130 -1.77 4.20 -12.51
N ARG A 131 -3.01 4.68 -12.46
CA ARG A 131 -3.37 6.06 -12.80
C ARG A 131 -3.92 6.78 -11.57
N GLY A 132 -3.03 7.49 -10.90
CA GLY A 132 -3.38 8.35 -9.78
C GLY A 132 -3.27 9.83 -10.13
N ARG A 133 -3.96 10.67 -9.36
CA ARG A 133 -3.78 12.12 -9.40
C ARG A 133 -2.38 12.56 -8.97
N PHE A 134 -1.77 11.81 -8.05
CA PHE A 134 -0.43 12.05 -7.52
C PHE A 134 0.53 10.97 -8.04
N PRO A 135 1.81 11.30 -8.31
CA PRO A 135 2.81 10.30 -8.66
C PRO A 135 3.22 9.43 -7.45
N GLY A 136 3.82 8.27 -7.71
CA GLY A 136 4.36 7.38 -6.68
C GLY A 136 3.43 6.24 -6.28
N TRP A 137 2.21 6.16 -6.83
CA TRP A 137 1.32 5.04 -6.59
C TRP A 137 1.87 3.74 -7.17
N GLY A 138 2.64 3.79 -8.26
CA GLY A 138 3.36 2.63 -8.77
C GLY A 138 4.23 1.97 -7.70
N ALA A 139 5.02 2.76 -6.98
CA ALA A 139 5.87 2.26 -5.88
C ALA A 139 5.04 1.69 -4.72
N VAL A 140 3.97 2.40 -4.31
CA VAL A 140 3.04 1.90 -3.27
C VAL A 140 2.46 0.54 -3.67
N MET A 141 1.99 0.40 -4.92
CA MET A 141 1.42 -0.83 -5.42
C MET A 141 2.47 -1.95 -5.54
N ALA A 142 3.71 -1.64 -5.93
CA ALA A 142 4.80 -2.61 -5.95
C ALA A 142 5.05 -3.21 -4.57
N GLY A 143 5.15 -2.36 -3.54
CA GLY A 143 5.36 -2.81 -2.16
C GLY A 143 4.18 -3.62 -1.61
N LEU A 144 2.96 -3.16 -1.90
CA LEU A 144 1.74 -3.88 -1.51
C LEU A 144 1.67 -5.27 -2.16
N MET A 145 1.90 -5.36 -3.46
CA MET A 145 1.89 -6.63 -4.18
C MET A 145 2.99 -7.57 -3.69
N ARG A 146 4.18 -7.04 -3.38
CA ARG A 146 5.29 -7.81 -2.81
C ARG A 146 4.93 -8.41 -1.45
N ALA A 147 4.38 -7.60 -0.55
CA ALA A 147 3.93 -8.07 0.77
C ALA A 147 2.80 -9.10 0.66
N MET A 148 1.89 -8.94 -0.31
CA MET A 148 0.86 -9.93 -0.57
C MET A 148 1.43 -11.23 -1.15
N ALA A 149 2.48 -11.18 -1.97
CA ALA A 149 3.11 -12.39 -2.49
C ALA A 149 3.64 -13.27 -1.36
N ASP A 150 4.32 -12.67 -0.38
CA ASP A 150 4.75 -13.36 0.84
C ASP A 150 3.56 -13.92 1.63
N ASP A 151 2.47 -13.15 1.73
CA ASP A 151 1.27 -13.59 2.41
C ASP A 151 0.67 -14.84 1.74
N TYR A 152 0.53 -14.83 0.40
CA TYR A 152 0.05 -15.96 -0.41
C TYR A 152 1.07 -17.09 -0.52
N GLY A 153 2.34 -16.87 -0.14
CA GLY A 153 3.43 -17.80 -0.35
C GLY A 153 3.83 -17.96 -1.82
N ALA A 154 3.60 -16.95 -2.66
CA ALA A 154 3.94 -16.96 -4.09
C ALA A 154 5.36 -16.43 -4.33
N LEU A 155 6.03 -16.92 -5.38
CA LEU A 155 7.32 -16.39 -5.83
C LEU A 155 7.10 -15.47 -7.03
N VAL A 156 7.39 -14.18 -6.83
CA VAL A 156 7.22 -13.15 -7.86
C VAL A 156 8.44 -12.25 -7.96
N LEU A 157 8.72 -11.77 -9.16
CA LEU A 157 9.56 -10.61 -9.40
C LEU A 157 8.64 -9.41 -9.65
N ILE A 158 8.97 -8.27 -9.07
CA ILE A 158 8.20 -7.03 -9.21
C ILE A 158 9.17 -5.90 -9.49
N ASP A 159 8.95 -5.24 -10.63
CA ASP A 159 9.78 -4.14 -11.13
C ASP A 159 8.92 -2.94 -11.50
N LEU A 160 9.41 -1.74 -11.19
CA LEU A 160 8.85 -0.49 -11.67
C LEU A 160 9.38 -0.21 -13.08
N LEU A 161 8.47 -0.06 -14.04
CA LEU A 161 8.81 0.29 -15.41
C LEU A 161 8.67 1.80 -15.62
N GLU A 162 9.30 2.31 -16.68
CA GLU A 162 9.10 3.69 -17.09
C GLU A 162 7.60 3.98 -17.33
N PRO A 163 7.08 5.09 -16.75
CA PRO A 163 5.70 5.51 -16.96
C PRO A 163 5.40 5.73 -18.45
N ARG A 164 4.18 5.38 -18.87
CA ARG A 164 3.73 5.53 -20.25
C ARG A 164 2.28 5.97 -20.29
N GLU A 165 1.95 6.88 -21.21
CA GLU A 165 0.56 7.33 -21.44
C GLU A 165 -0.11 7.85 -20.15
N GLY A 166 0.65 8.53 -19.30
CA GLY A 166 0.17 9.09 -18.03
C GLY A 166 -0.09 8.06 -16.93
N ALA A 167 0.33 6.81 -17.10
CA ALA A 167 0.24 5.75 -16.09
C ALA A 167 1.62 5.34 -15.60
N GLU A 168 1.75 5.16 -14.29
CA GLU A 168 2.84 4.40 -13.69
C GLU A 168 2.63 2.91 -13.98
N ARG A 169 3.71 2.13 -14.04
CA ARG A 169 3.67 0.75 -14.53
C ARG A 169 4.45 -0.16 -13.59
N VAL A 170 3.77 -1.17 -13.07
CA VAL A 170 4.39 -2.19 -12.20
C VAL A 170 4.32 -3.53 -12.91
N GLN A 171 5.47 -4.08 -13.28
CA GLN A 171 5.57 -5.41 -13.87
C GLN A 171 5.62 -6.47 -12.78
N VAL A 172 4.92 -7.57 -13.00
CA VAL A 172 4.90 -8.74 -12.13
C VAL A 172 5.24 -9.96 -12.97
N GLU A 173 6.29 -10.70 -12.60
CA GLU A 173 6.58 -12.02 -13.16
C GLU A 173 6.27 -13.09 -12.12
N LEU A 174 5.22 -13.89 -12.38
CA LEU A 174 4.77 -14.95 -11.48
C LEU A 174 5.44 -16.28 -11.86
N HIS A 175 6.41 -16.70 -11.07
CA HIS A 175 7.11 -17.97 -11.30
C HIS A 175 6.39 -19.16 -10.65
N PHE A 176 5.86 -18.97 -9.45
CA PHE A 176 5.12 -19.99 -8.71
C PHE A 176 3.96 -19.37 -7.92
N THR A 177 2.78 -19.95 -8.04
CA THR A 177 1.58 -19.56 -7.27
C THR A 177 1.60 -20.08 -5.83
N THR A 178 2.40 -21.11 -5.53
CA THR A 178 2.58 -21.67 -4.18
C THR A 178 4.02 -22.16 -4.02
N TYR A 179 4.90 -21.26 -3.60
CA TYR A 179 6.31 -21.52 -3.34
C TYR A 179 6.58 -21.88 -1.87
N HIS A 180 5.84 -21.26 -0.93
CA HIS A 180 5.89 -21.57 0.50
C HIS A 180 4.49 -21.63 1.13
N ALA A 181 4.43 -22.11 2.38
CA ALA A 181 3.16 -22.20 3.11
C ALA A 181 2.56 -20.79 3.29
N ALA A 182 1.39 -20.57 2.68
CA ALA A 182 0.65 -19.33 2.80
C ALA A 182 0.30 -19.05 4.26
N ARG A 183 0.27 -17.77 4.63
CA ARG A 183 -0.16 -17.35 5.95
C ARG A 183 -1.67 -17.62 6.11
N GLN A 184 -2.09 -18.13 7.27
CA GLN A 184 -3.50 -18.42 7.54
C GLN A 184 -4.37 -17.16 7.30
N PHE A 185 -5.56 -17.38 6.75
CA PHE A 185 -6.51 -16.33 6.43
C PHE A 185 -7.92 -16.73 6.88
N ASP A 186 -8.48 -15.93 7.78
CA ASP A 186 -9.89 -15.97 8.17
C ASP A 186 -10.55 -14.65 7.78
N LEU A 187 -11.66 -14.75 7.04
CA LEU A 187 -12.42 -13.58 6.59
C LEU A 187 -13.12 -12.87 7.75
N ALA A 188 -13.60 -13.63 8.73
CA ALA A 188 -14.19 -13.09 9.95
C ALA A 188 -13.11 -12.65 10.95
N ARG A 189 -13.40 -11.64 11.77
CA ARG A 189 -12.63 -11.44 13.01
C ARG A 189 -12.83 -12.69 13.88
N PRO A 190 -11.77 -13.23 14.53
CA PRO A 190 -11.99 -14.25 15.54
C PRO A 190 -12.95 -13.67 16.58
N GLU A 191 -14.04 -14.40 16.85
CA GLU A 191 -14.96 -14.03 17.92
C GLU A 191 -14.15 -14.00 19.20
N LEU A 192 -14.17 -12.87 19.91
CA LEU A 192 -13.66 -12.80 21.28
C LEU A 192 -14.50 -13.79 22.09
N GLY A 193 -13.97 -15.00 22.28
CA GLY A 193 -14.62 -16.02 23.08
C GLY A 193 -14.95 -15.42 24.44
N GLU A 194 -16.24 -15.51 24.82
CA GLU A 194 -16.65 -15.34 26.20
C GLU A 194 -15.81 -16.28 27.07
N ALA A 195 -14.96 -15.69 27.91
CA ALA A 195 -14.26 -16.45 28.94
C ALA A 195 -15.28 -16.93 29.98
N PRO A 196 -15.34 -18.23 30.31
CA PRO A 196 -15.84 -18.66 31.61
C PRO A 196 -14.80 -18.39 32.72
#